data_AF-A0A498HIM5-F1
#
_entry.id   AF-A0A498HIM5-F1
#
_cell.length_a   1.000
_cell.length_b   1.000
_cell.length_c   1.000
_cell.angle_alpha   90.00
_cell.angle_beta   90.00
_cell.angle_gamma   90.00
#
_symmetry.space_group_name_H-M   'P 1'
#
loop_
_entity.id
_entity.type
_entity.pdbx_description
1 polymer ?
#
loop_
_entity_poly.entity_id
_entity_poly.type
_entity_poly.pdbx_seq_one_letter_code
_entity_poly.pdbx_strand_id
1 'polypeptide(L)'
;MTNLDRKKAIKLSADIAMASTRNGTTFWSRAVIANATHSNGDNNRIFVERTLGGGDGGGGRLSEHCGRTKASRSLSSVMHKKILKKSRRVCSRTVLGRKHNLAKTHSIAKRLVRKKTQVLKSLVPGGESMDELSLVVETLDYIASLRAQVEVMRCLATTAELLNGT
;
A
#
# COMPACT_ATOMS: atom_id res chain seq x y z
N MET A 1 -23.99 -18.95 18.43
CA MET A 1 -23.04 -17.92 17.93
C MET A 1 -22.57 -17.09 19.12
N THR A 2 -21.26 -16.95 19.35
CA THR A 2 -20.77 -16.16 20.49
C THR A 2 -20.79 -14.65 20.18
N ASN A 3 -20.75 -13.78 21.20
CA ASN A 3 -20.66 -12.31 20.99
C ASN A 3 -19.43 -11.92 20.15
N LEU A 4 -18.33 -12.65 20.32
CA LEU A 4 -17.10 -12.47 19.56
C LEU A 4 -17.29 -12.79 18.08
N ASP A 5 -17.98 -13.88 17.76
CA ASP A 5 -18.26 -14.28 16.38
C ASP A 5 -19.11 -13.23 15.66
N ARG A 6 -20.10 -12.68 16.36
CA ARG A 6 -20.94 -11.60 15.83
C ARG A 6 -20.13 -10.34 15.53
N LYS A 7 -19.24 -9.92 16.43
CA LYS A 7 -18.36 -8.76 16.21
C LYS A 7 -17.43 -8.97 15.01
N LYS A 8 -16.85 -10.16 14.89
CA LYS A 8 -16.00 -10.53 13.74
C LYS A 8 -16.80 -10.50 12.43
N ALA A 9 -18.00 -11.07 12.43
CA ALA A 9 -18.88 -11.07 11.25
C ALA A 9 -19.29 -9.66 10.81
N ILE A 10 -19.62 -8.77 11.75
CA ILE A 10 -19.94 -7.37 11.47
C ILE A 10 -18.74 -6.67 10.82
N LYS A 11 -17.55 -6.79 11.41
CA LYS A 11 -16.33 -6.19 10.87
C LYS A 11 -16.06 -6.68 9.44
N LEU A 12 -16.09 -7.99 9.25
CA LEU A 12 -15.84 -8.64 7.96
C LEU A 12 -16.85 -8.20 6.90
N SER A 13 -18.12 -8.10 7.26
CA SER A 13 -19.18 -7.62 6.35
C SER A 13 -18.93 -6.18 5.92
N ALA A 14 -18.53 -5.31 6.86
CA ALA A 14 -18.21 -3.92 6.56
C ALA A 14 -16.96 -3.80 5.67
N ASP A 15 -15.92 -4.57 5.95
CA ASP A 15 -14.67 -4.58 5.17
C ASP A 15 -14.93 -5.09 3.73
N ILE A 16 -15.73 -6.15 3.57
CA ILE A 16 -16.13 -6.68 2.25
C ILE A 16 -17.01 -5.69 1.49
N ALA A 17 -18.00 -5.09 2.14
CA ALA A 17 -18.87 -4.10 1.51
C ALA A 17 -18.05 -2.91 1.00
N MET A 18 -17.16 -2.36 1.85
CA MET A 18 -16.25 -1.27 1.47
C MET A 18 -15.36 -1.67 0.28
N ALA A 19 -14.74 -2.86 0.31
CA ALA A 19 -13.92 -3.35 -0.80
C ALA A 19 -14.72 -3.54 -2.11
N SER A 20 -15.97 -3.99 -2.00
CA SER A 20 -16.85 -4.25 -3.15
C SER A 20 -17.23 -2.96 -3.88
N THR A 21 -17.35 -1.83 -3.18
CA THR A 21 -17.60 -0.50 -3.83
C THR A 21 -16.50 -0.08 -4.80
N ARG A 22 -15.31 -0.70 -4.70
CA ARG A 22 -14.18 -0.45 -5.60
C ARG A 22 -14.08 -1.46 -6.73
N ASN A 23 -15.03 -2.38 -6.88
CA ASN A 23 -15.04 -3.38 -7.97
C ASN A 23 -13.69 -4.12 -8.18
N GLY A 24 -12.88 -4.26 -7.12
CA GLY A 24 -11.55 -4.87 -7.21
C GLY A 24 -10.51 -4.06 -8.00
N THR A 25 -10.73 -2.77 -8.25
CA THR A 25 -9.79 -1.92 -9.01
C THR A 25 -8.56 -1.52 -8.20
N THR A 26 -8.67 -1.54 -6.88
CA THR A 26 -7.59 -1.13 -5.97
C THR A 26 -6.88 -2.34 -5.38
N PHE A 27 -5.57 -2.24 -5.17
CA PHE A 27 -4.80 -3.33 -4.55
C PHE A 27 -5.32 -3.66 -3.16
N TRP A 28 -5.68 -2.64 -2.37
CA TRP A 28 -6.17 -2.87 -1.02
C TRP A 28 -7.53 -3.60 -1.00
N SER A 29 -8.44 -3.30 -1.92
CA SER A 29 -9.77 -3.95 -1.95
C SER A 29 -9.65 -5.42 -2.32
N ARG A 30 -8.80 -5.75 -3.29
CA ARG A 30 -8.45 -7.13 -3.64
C ARG A 30 -7.80 -7.87 -2.47
N ALA A 31 -6.89 -7.23 -1.74
CA ALA A 31 -6.24 -7.82 -0.58
C ALA A 31 -7.23 -8.13 0.56
N VAL A 32 -8.18 -7.23 0.82
CA VAL A 32 -9.25 -7.44 1.81
C VAL A 32 -10.13 -8.64 1.43
N ILE A 33 -10.56 -8.71 0.16
CA ILE A 33 -11.38 -9.82 -0.35
C ILE A 33 -10.60 -11.14 -0.27
N ALA A 34 -9.34 -11.16 -0.68
CA ALA A 34 -8.49 -12.35 -0.60
C ALA A 34 -8.33 -12.82 0.86
N ASN A 35 -8.01 -11.92 1.79
CA ASN A 35 -7.88 -12.24 3.21
C ASN A 35 -9.19 -12.79 3.80
N ALA A 36 -10.34 -12.26 3.38
CA ALA A 36 -11.64 -12.80 3.75
C ALA A 36 -11.79 -14.25 3.27
N THR A 37 -11.47 -14.55 2.01
CA THR A 37 -11.58 -15.92 1.48
C THR A 37 -10.63 -16.94 2.15
N HIS A 38 -9.51 -16.49 2.72
CA HIS A 38 -8.53 -17.37 3.38
C HIS A 38 -8.80 -17.60 4.87
N SER A 39 -9.53 -16.71 5.56
CA SER A 39 -9.51 -16.66 7.03
C SER A 39 -10.34 -17.72 7.76
N ASN A 40 -11.45 -18.25 7.20
CA ASN A 40 -12.25 -19.29 7.87
C ASN A 40 -13.39 -19.82 6.98
N GLY A 41 -13.32 -21.08 6.53
CA GLY A 41 -14.44 -21.90 6.06
C GLY A 41 -15.26 -21.41 4.85
N ASP A 42 -15.88 -22.36 4.15
CA ASP A 42 -16.73 -22.14 2.95
C ASP A 42 -17.80 -21.05 3.14
N ASN A 43 -18.22 -20.79 4.38
CA ASN A 43 -19.20 -19.78 4.75
C ASN A 43 -18.79 -18.35 4.37
N ASN A 44 -17.51 -17.99 4.56
CA ASN A 44 -17.08 -16.62 4.24
C ASN A 44 -16.89 -16.43 2.73
N ARG A 45 -16.48 -17.49 2.03
CA ARG A 45 -16.45 -17.53 0.57
C ARG A 45 -17.85 -17.34 -0.02
N ILE A 46 -18.84 -18.08 0.47
CA ILE A 46 -20.24 -17.94 0.04
C ILE A 46 -20.78 -16.53 0.34
N PHE A 47 -20.41 -15.93 1.49
CA PHE A 47 -20.81 -14.57 1.82
C PHE A 47 -20.19 -13.53 0.87
N VAL A 48 -18.89 -13.62 0.59
CA VAL A 48 -18.20 -12.77 -0.39
C VAL A 48 -18.85 -12.91 -1.77
N GLU A 49 -19.10 -14.14 -2.23
CA GLU A 49 -19.72 -14.44 -3.52
C GLU A 49 -21.15 -13.87 -3.62
N ARG A 50 -21.94 -13.98 -2.55
CA ARG A 50 -23.30 -13.43 -2.48
C ARG A 50 -23.31 -11.90 -2.42
N THR A 51 -22.28 -11.28 -1.82
CA THR A 51 -22.16 -9.81 -1.70
C THR A 51 -21.63 -9.17 -2.99
N LEU A 52 -20.73 -9.87 -3.71
CA LEU A 52 -20.19 -9.43 -5.00
C LEU A 52 -21.19 -9.57 -6.15
N GLY A 53 -22.33 -10.22 -5.92
CA GLY A 53 -23.33 -10.53 -6.94
C GLY A 53 -22.82 -11.64 -7.85
N GLY A 54 -23.57 -12.75 -7.92
CA GLY A 54 -23.31 -13.81 -8.90
C GLY A 54 -23.57 -13.30 -10.32
N GLY A 55 -22.60 -12.60 -10.89
CA GLY A 55 -22.53 -12.25 -12.30
C GLY A 55 -21.82 -13.38 -13.03
N ASP A 56 -22.60 -14.25 -13.65
CA ASP A 56 -22.15 -15.22 -14.64
C ASP A 56 -21.36 -14.50 -15.76
N GLY A 57 -20.18 -15.02 -16.08
CA GLY A 57 -19.37 -14.58 -17.24
C GLY A 57 -18.15 -13.71 -16.94
N GLY A 58 -16.97 -14.35 -16.90
CA GLY A 58 -15.70 -13.65 -17.16
C GLY A 58 -14.57 -14.02 -16.21
N GLY A 59 -13.97 -15.19 -16.40
CA GLY A 59 -12.73 -15.60 -15.73
C GLY A 59 -11.56 -14.67 -16.07
N GLY A 60 -11.38 -13.61 -15.29
CA GLY A 60 -10.20 -12.75 -15.30
C GLY A 60 -9.05 -13.38 -14.54
N ARG A 61 -8.43 -14.43 -15.10
CA ARG A 61 -7.05 -14.77 -14.74
C ARG A 61 -6.15 -13.60 -15.13
N LEU A 62 -5.67 -12.83 -14.16
CA LEU A 62 -4.65 -11.79 -14.35
C LEU A 62 -3.50 -12.12 -13.38
N SER A 63 -2.64 -13.07 -13.76
CA SER A 63 -1.37 -12.81 -14.44
C SER A 63 -0.42 -12.00 -13.56
N GLU A 64 0.28 -12.73 -12.68
CA GLU A 64 1.54 -12.26 -12.08
C GLU A 64 2.61 -12.26 -13.17
N HIS A 65 2.87 -11.12 -13.80
CA HIS A 65 4.07 -10.96 -14.60
C HIS A 65 4.59 -9.52 -14.64
N CYS A 66 5.75 -9.30 -14.05
CA CYS A 66 6.79 -8.38 -14.55
C CYS A 66 8.10 -8.86 -13.88
N GLY A 67 9.19 -9.22 -14.55
CA GLY A 67 9.70 -8.78 -15.85
C GLY A 67 11.21 -8.63 -15.62
N ARG A 68 11.95 -9.73 -15.79
CA ARG A 68 13.38 -9.83 -15.51
C ARG A 68 14.16 -9.22 -16.67
N THR A 69 14.73 -8.02 -16.53
CA THR A 69 15.66 -7.46 -17.52
C THR A 69 17.10 -7.60 -17.04
N LYS A 70 17.87 -8.46 -17.70
CA LYS A 70 19.33 -8.48 -17.62
C LYS A 70 19.93 -7.68 -18.79
N ALA A 71 21.14 -7.19 -18.51
CA ALA A 71 22.23 -6.79 -19.42
C ALA A 71 22.20 -5.37 -20.01
N SER A 72 23.23 -4.60 -19.67
CA SER A 72 24.22 -4.22 -20.69
C SER A 72 25.59 -3.97 -20.03
N ARG A 73 26.60 -4.66 -20.57
CA ARG A 73 28.01 -4.32 -20.41
C ARG A 73 28.30 -3.20 -21.40
N SER A 74 29.06 -2.19 -21.02
CA SER A 74 29.84 -1.44 -22.01
C SER A 74 31.20 -1.07 -21.44
N LEU A 75 32.13 -0.99 -22.38
CA LEU A 75 33.56 -1.12 -22.23
C LEU A 75 34.20 0.24 -21.91
N SER A 76 35.31 0.15 -21.18
CA SER A 76 36.44 1.09 -21.13
C SER A 76 36.36 2.36 -22.00
N SER A 77 36.33 3.52 -21.35
CA SER A 77 36.97 4.72 -21.91
C SER A 77 38.32 4.91 -21.24
N VAL A 78 39.37 4.45 -21.91
CA VAL A 78 40.74 4.90 -21.64
C VAL A 78 40.80 6.38 -22.03
N MET A 79 41.07 7.25 -21.06
CA MET A 79 41.34 8.66 -21.30
C MET A 79 42.60 9.06 -20.52
N HIS A 80 43.73 9.13 -21.24
CA HIS A 80 44.96 9.73 -20.77
C HIS A 80 44.75 11.24 -20.54
N LYS A 81 44.84 11.70 -19.29
CA LYS A 81 45.11 13.11 -18.95
C LYS A 81 46.10 13.19 -17.80
N LYS A 82 47.38 12.92 -18.11
CA LYS A 82 48.49 13.53 -17.38
C LYS A 82 48.44 15.03 -17.67
N ILE A 83 48.81 15.85 -16.69
CA ILE A 83 48.87 17.33 -16.71
C ILE A 83 47.53 18.00 -16.34
N LEU A 84 47.39 18.32 -15.05
CA LEU A 84 46.86 19.56 -14.46
C LEU A 84 46.73 19.32 -12.93
N LYS A 85 47.89 19.10 -12.27
CA LYS A 85 47.98 18.77 -10.85
C LYS A 85 48.75 19.87 -10.09
N LYS A 86 48.33 21.14 -10.15
CA LYS A 86 48.94 22.16 -9.25
C LYS A 86 48.11 23.39 -8.80
N SER A 87 46.85 23.62 -9.18
CA SER A 87 46.10 24.78 -8.63
C SER A 87 44.77 24.50 -7.89
N ARG A 88 44.26 23.26 -7.84
CA ARG A 88 42.98 22.95 -7.15
C ARG A 88 43.07 22.65 -5.65
N ARG A 89 44.18 22.94 -4.97
CA ARG A 89 44.34 22.57 -3.55
C ARG A 89 43.82 23.60 -2.55
N VAL A 90 43.42 24.79 -3.00
CA VAL A 90 42.93 25.84 -2.10
C VAL A 90 41.39 25.99 -2.15
N CYS A 91 40.73 25.79 -3.30
CA CYS A 91 39.26 25.89 -3.39
C CYS A 91 38.47 24.57 -3.27
N SER A 92 39.12 23.42 -3.04
CA SER A 92 38.43 22.11 -2.98
C SER A 92 37.95 21.70 -1.58
N ARG A 93 38.55 22.24 -0.50
CA ARG A 93 38.21 21.82 0.88
C ARG A 93 36.82 22.27 1.33
N THR A 94 36.34 23.41 0.86
CA THR A 94 35.01 23.94 1.24
C THR A 94 33.85 23.29 0.48
N VAL A 95 34.10 22.76 -0.73
CA VAL A 95 33.06 22.11 -1.56
C VAL A 95 32.84 20.64 -1.17
N LEU A 96 33.90 19.92 -0.79
CA LEU A 96 33.80 18.51 -0.40
C LEU A 96 33.13 18.30 0.98
N GLY A 97 33.38 19.19 1.95
CA GLY A 97 32.71 19.16 3.25
C GLY A 97 31.19 19.36 3.15
N ARG A 98 30.75 20.24 2.24
CA ARG A 98 29.32 20.51 2.00
C ARG A 98 28.61 19.32 1.33
N LYS A 99 29.29 18.62 0.41
CA LYS A 99 28.77 17.39 -0.23
C LYS A 99 28.66 16.21 0.74
N HIS A 100 29.63 16.03 1.65
CA HIS A 100 29.58 14.97 2.65
C HIS A 100 28.43 15.18 3.65
N ASN A 101 28.24 16.42 4.12
CA ASN A 101 27.11 16.76 4.99
C ASN A 101 25.75 16.62 4.28
N LEU A 102 25.65 17.02 3.00
CA LEU A 102 24.45 16.79 2.20
C LEU A 102 24.18 15.30 1.93
N ALA A 103 25.22 14.52 1.63
CA ALA A 103 25.09 13.07 1.45
C ALA A 103 24.68 12.36 2.74
N LYS A 104 25.20 12.80 3.90
CA LYS A 104 24.83 12.29 5.23
C LYS A 104 23.41 12.66 5.62
N THR A 105 22.97 13.90 5.37
CA THR A 105 21.58 14.31 5.61
C THR A 105 20.61 13.59 4.68
N HIS A 106 20.96 13.42 3.41
CA HIS A 106 20.18 12.64 2.44
C HIS A 106 20.09 11.15 2.81
N SER A 107 21.16 10.53 3.33
CA SER A 107 21.11 9.14 3.79
C SER A 107 20.25 8.97 5.04
N ILE A 108 20.26 9.95 5.96
CA ILE A 108 19.35 9.99 7.11
C ILE A 108 17.91 10.14 6.63
N ALA A 109 17.62 11.09 5.73
CA ALA A 109 16.28 11.29 5.17
C ALA A 109 15.77 10.03 4.46
N LYS A 110 16.59 9.40 3.62
CA LYS A 110 16.25 8.12 2.96
C LYS A 110 15.95 7.02 3.97
N ARG A 111 16.73 6.91 5.06
CA ARG A 111 16.49 5.93 6.11
C ARG A 111 15.17 6.20 6.83
N LEU A 112 14.83 7.45 7.10
CA LEU A 112 13.55 7.83 7.71
C LEU A 112 12.38 7.51 6.78
N VAL A 113 12.49 7.87 5.49
CA VAL A 113 11.46 7.56 4.48
C VAL A 113 11.24 6.06 4.40
N ARG A 114 12.30 5.25 4.24
CA ARG A 114 12.19 3.78 4.21
C ARG A 114 11.47 3.21 5.43
N LYS A 115 11.77 3.72 6.63
CA LYS A 115 11.08 3.29 7.86
C LYS A 115 9.60 3.64 7.83
N LYS A 116 9.25 4.87 7.44
CA LYS A 116 7.84 5.30 7.35
C LYS A 116 7.09 4.54 6.26
N THR A 117 7.71 4.31 5.11
CA THR A 117 7.17 3.47 4.03
C THR A 117 6.90 2.06 4.54
N GLN A 118 7.82 1.46 5.31
CA GLN A 118 7.61 0.11 5.85
C GLN A 118 6.43 0.05 6.82
N VAL A 119 6.28 1.06 7.68
CA VAL A 119 5.09 1.18 8.54
C VAL A 119 3.83 1.32 7.70
N LEU A 120 3.85 2.17 6.67
CA LEU A 120 2.70 2.38 5.80
C LEU A 120 2.29 1.09 5.06
N LYS A 121 3.26 0.32 4.58
CA LYS A 121 3.03 -1.00 3.96
C LYS A 121 2.28 -1.96 4.86
N SER A 122 2.54 -1.93 6.18
CA SER A 122 1.84 -2.77 7.16
C SER A 122 0.45 -2.26 7.56
N LEU A 123 0.11 -1.01 7.21
CA LEU A 123 -1.18 -0.40 7.56
C LEU A 123 -2.20 -0.51 6.43
N VAL A 124 -1.74 -0.48 5.18
CA VAL A 124 -2.61 -0.62 4.00
C VAL A 124 -2.76 -2.11 3.71
N PRO A 125 -3.99 -2.64 3.57
CA PRO A 125 -4.19 -4.03 3.17
C PRO A 125 -3.44 -4.37 1.88
N GLY A 126 -2.57 -5.38 1.92
CA GLY A 126 -1.73 -5.77 0.79
C GLY A 126 -0.58 -4.81 0.47
N GLY A 127 -0.28 -3.84 1.34
CA GLY A 127 0.76 -2.84 1.13
C GLY A 127 2.17 -3.43 1.07
N GLU A 128 2.40 -4.60 1.65
CA GLU A 128 3.69 -5.29 1.66
C GLU A 128 4.21 -5.54 0.23
N SER A 129 3.33 -5.89 -0.71
CA SER A 129 3.65 -6.21 -2.10
C SER A 129 3.66 -5.00 -3.04
N MET A 130 3.25 -3.82 -2.59
CA MET A 130 3.15 -2.61 -3.43
C MET A 130 4.51 -1.91 -3.63
N ASP A 131 4.69 -1.22 -4.75
CA ASP A 131 5.77 -0.24 -4.93
C ASP A 131 5.47 1.07 -4.19
N GLU A 132 6.46 1.97 -4.07
CA GLU A 132 6.34 3.20 -3.28
C GLU A 132 5.28 4.17 -3.83
N LEU A 133 5.08 4.24 -5.15
CA LEU A 133 4.10 5.16 -5.76
C LEU A 133 2.69 4.61 -5.61
N SER A 134 2.50 3.33 -5.96
CA SER A 134 1.20 2.66 -5.78
C SER A 134 0.75 2.69 -4.32
N LEU A 135 1.68 2.49 -3.37
CA LEU A 135 1.37 2.55 -1.93
C LEU A 135 0.75 3.90 -1.54
N VAL A 136 1.26 5.03 -2.05
CA VAL A 136 0.73 6.35 -1.71
C VAL A 136 -0.67 6.55 -2.29
N VAL A 137 -0.88 6.17 -3.56
CA VAL A 137 -2.19 6.26 -4.23
C VAL A 137 -3.23 5.40 -3.52
N GLU A 138 -2.87 4.16 -3.23
CA GLU A 138 -3.73 3.19 -2.52
C GLU A 138 -4.03 3.65 -1.08
N THR A 139 -3.06 4.29 -0.40
CA THR A 139 -3.27 4.88 0.93
C THR A 139 -4.33 5.98 0.90
N LEU A 140 -4.27 6.87 -0.09
CA LEU A 140 -5.25 7.96 -0.22
C LEU A 140 -6.66 7.39 -0.40
N ASP A 141 -6.78 6.40 -1.28
CA ASP A 141 -8.06 5.74 -1.53
C ASP A 141 -8.59 4.99 -0.30
N TYR A 142 -7.70 4.30 0.42
CA TYR A 142 -8.06 3.58 1.64
C TYR A 142 -8.49 4.54 2.77
N ILE A 143 -7.83 5.69 2.94
CA ILE A 143 -8.24 6.73 3.89
C ILE A 143 -9.66 7.24 3.58
N ALA A 144 -9.95 7.51 2.30
CA ALA A 144 -11.29 7.95 1.90
C ALA A 144 -12.35 6.90 2.24
N SER A 145 -12.04 5.63 1.99
CA SER A 145 -12.92 4.49 2.23
C SER A 145 -13.16 4.26 3.74
N LEU A 146 -12.12 4.40 4.58
CA LEU A 146 -12.23 4.35 6.03
C LEU A 146 -13.09 5.50 6.60
N ARG A 147 -12.95 6.71 6.06
CA ARG A 147 -13.77 7.86 6.48
C ARG A 147 -15.26 7.59 6.20
N ALA A 148 -15.59 7.12 5.00
CA ALA A 148 -16.95 6.77 4.62
C ALA A 148 -17.52 5.67 5.54
N GLN A 149 -16.74 4.62 5.83
CA GLN A 149 -17.17 3.55 6.74
C GLN A 149 -17.48 4.09 8.15
N VAL A 150 -16.60 4.91 8.72
CA VAL A 150 -16.79 5.49 10.05
C VAL A 150 -18.03 6.40 10.08
N GLU A 151 -18.26 7.18 9.03
CA GLU A 151 -19.45 8.04 8.90
C GLU A 151 -20.74 7.22 8.90
N VAL A 152 -20.80 6.16 8.09
CA VAL A 152 -21.96 5.24 8.06
C VAL A 152 -22.18 4.60 9.44
N MET A 153 -21.11 4.11 10.10
CA MET A 153 -21.24 3.49 11.41
C MET A 153 -21.73 4.46 12.48
N ARG A 154 -21.31 5.73 12.44
CA ARG A 154 -21.81 6.77 13.35
C ARG A 154 -23.28 7.07 13.10
N CYS A 155 -23.69 7.21 11.83
CA CYS A 155 -25.09 7.42 11.47
C CYS A 155 -26.00 6.29 11.97
N LEU A 156 -25.57 5.03 11.80
CA LEU A 156 -26.30 3.87 12.31
C LEU A 156 -26.38 3.86 13.84
N ALA A 157 -25.29 4.21 14.54
CA ALA A 157 -25.28 4.28 16.00
C ALA A 157 -26.24 5.35 16.52
N THR A 158 -26.19 6.56 15.96
CA THR A 158 -27.11 7.65 16.32
C THR A 158 -28.57 7.29 16.03
N THR A 159 -28.84 6.64 14.89
CA THR A 159 -30.19 6.19 14.54
C THR A 159 -30.69 5.12 15.51
N ALA A 160 -29.82 4.18 15.91
CA ALA A 160 -30.18 3.15 16.89
C ALA A 160 -30.47 3.74 18.27
N GLU A 161 -29.67 4.71 18.74
CA GLU A 161 -29.91 5.41 20.00
C GLU A 161 -31.26 6.15 20.01
N LEU A 162 -31.61 6.81 18.89
CA LEU A 162 -32.92 7.48 18.74
C LEU A 162 -34.08 6.49 18.80
N LEU A 163 -33.96 5.31 18.18
CA LEU A 163 -34.99 4.27 18.18
C LEU A 163 -35.11 3.53 19.51
N ASN A 164 -34.04 3.48 20.32
CA ASN A 164 -34.06 2.86 21.64
C ASN A 164 -34.46 3.83 22.77
N GLY A 165 -34.50 5.14 22.48
CA GLY A 165 -34.97 6.19 23.39
C GLY A 165 -36.46 6.52 23.27
N THR A 166 -37.21 5.85 22.39
CA THR A 166 -38.67 5.90 22.23
C THR A 166 -39.32 4.64 22.77
#